data_AF-A0A2T0U707-F1
#
_entry.id   AF-A0A2T0U707-F1
#
_cell.length_a   1.000
_cell.length_b   1.000
_cell.length_c   1.000
_cell.angle_alpha   90.00
_cell.angle_beta   90.00
_cell.angle_gamma   90.00
#
_symmetry.space_group_name_H-M   'P 1'
#
loop_
_entity.id
_entity.type
_entity.pdbx_description
1 polymer ?
#
loop_
_entity_poly.entity_id
_entity_poly.type
_entity_poly.pdbx_seq_one_letter_code
_entity_poly.pdbx_strand_id
1 'polypeptide(L)' 'MSYLIVHPDNQEKLKAIKAVLKALDVDFNERKTAYRADFTEKIAESEEDIKLGRTVKISLDDLWK' A
#
# COMPACT_ATOMS: atom_id res chain seq x y z
N MET A 1 17.31 11.95 8.39
CA MET A 1 16.41 11.05 9.15
C MET A 1 15.95 9.95 8.22
N SER A 2 15.87 8.72 8.71
CA SER A 2 15.46 7.53 7.96
C SER A 2 14.32 6.83 8.70
N TYR A 3 13.58 5.97 8.01
CA TYR A 3 12.55 5.12 8.59
C TYR A 3 13.03 3.67 8.67
N LEU A 4 12.54 2.94 9.67
CA LEU A 4 12.79 1.51 9.83
C LEU A 4 11.49 0.75 9.52
N ILE A 5 11.54 -0.17 8.55
CA ILE A 5 10.46 -1.12 8.28
C ILE A 5 10.88 -2.48 8.83
N VAL A 6 10.05 -3.04 9.70
CA VAL A 6 10.27 -4.35 10.32
C VAL A 6 9.24 -5.34 9.80
N HIS A 7 9.71 -6.52 9.39
CA HIS A 7 8.90 -7.62 8.87
C HIS A 7 8.93 -8.81 9.83
N PRO A 8 8.18 -8.77 10.95
CA PRO A 8 8.09 -9.92 11.85
C PRO A 8 7.44 -11.11 11.13
N ASP A 9 8.03 -12.29 11.29
CA ASP A 9 7.58 -13.54 10.67
C ASP A 9 6.46 -14.24 11.49
N ASN A 10 6.16 -13.75 12.68
CA ASN A 10 5.07 -14.25 13.52
C ASN A 10 4.49 -13.18 14.45
N GLN A 11 3.32 -13.48 15.05
CA GLN A 11 2.59 -12.55 15.91
C GLN A 11 3.31 -12.26 17.24
N GLU A 12 4.08 -13.21 17.78
CA GLU A 12 4.80 -13.02 19.04
C GLU A 12 5.93 -11.99 18.89
N LYS A 13 6.71 -12.07 17.82
CA LYS A 13 7.76 -11.09 17.50
C LYS A 13 7.16 -9.72 17.24
N LEU A 14 6.04 -9.63 16.52
CA LEU A 14 5.32 -8.36 16.32
C LEU A 14 4.91 -7.75 17.67
N LYS A 15 4.38 -8.56 18.60
CA LYS A 15 3.98 -8.10 19.94
C LYS A 15 5.17 -7.60 20.75
N ALA A 16 6.29 -8.32 20.72
CA ALA A 16 7.52 -7.92 21.41
C ALA A 16 8.07 -6.59 20.88
N ILE A 17 8.13 -6.42 19.55
CA ILE A 17 8.59 -5.16 18.92
C ILE A 17 7.70 -3.99 19.34
N LYS A 18 6.37 -4.16 19.29
CA LYS A 18 5.43 -3.11 19.73
C LYS A 18 5.62 -2.72 21.19
N ALA A 19 5.92 -3.68 22.07
CA ALA A 19 6.17 -3.40 23.48
C ALA A 19 7.44 -2.54 23.67
N VAL A 20 8.52 -2.87 22.95
CA VAL A 20 9.76 -2.10 22.98
C VAL A 20 9.53 -0.68 22.45
N LEU A 21 8.86 -0.52 21.31
CA LEU A 21 8.57 0.81 20.74
C LEU A 21 7.73 1.68 21.68
N LYS A 22 6.72 1.10 22.33
CA LYS A 22 5.94 1.81 23.36
C LYS A 22 6.77 2.22 24.57
N ALA A 23 7.67 1.35 25.04
CA ALA A 23 8.54 1.66 26.17
C ALA A 23 9.53 2.80 25.86
N LEU A 24 9.83 3.01 24.58
CA LEU A 24 10.68 4.10 24.09
C LEU A 24 9.90 5.36 23.71
N ASP A 25 8.58 5.38 23.93
CA ASP A 25 7.68 6.48 23.51
C ASP A 25 7.77 6.79 22.01
N VAL A 26 7.95 5.74 21.19
CA VAL A 26 8.02 5.84 19.73
C VAL A 26 6.67 5.49 19.13
N ASP A 27 6.07 6.44 18.44
CA ASP A 27 4.85 6.21 17.66
C ASP A 27 5.10 5.30 16.45
N PHE A 28 4.18 4.37 16.20
CA PHE A 28 4.23 3.49 15.05
C PHE A 28 2.84 3.32 14.42
N ASN A 29 2.84 3.12 13.10
CA ASN A 29 1.64 2.89 12.33
C ASN A 29 1.51 1.40 11.99
N GLU A 30 0.35 0.82 12.27
CA GLU A 30 0.03 -0.56 11.88
C GLU A 30 -0.97 -0.55 10.73
N ARG A 31 -0.62 -1.18 9.61
CA ARG A 31 -1.55 -1.44 8.51
C ARG A 31 -1.82 -2.93 8.44
N LYS A 32 -3.09 -3.33 8.61
CA LYS A 32 -3.54 -4.72 8.51
C LYS A 32 -3.64 -5.21 7.06
N THR A 33 -3.70 -4.29 6.10
CA THR A 33 -3.82 -4.58 4.67
C THR A 33 -2.56 -4.15 3.95
N ALA A 34 -2.10 -4.97 3.00
CA ALA A 34 -0.94 -4.66 2.16
C ALA A 34 -1.17 -3.37 1.34
N TYR A 35 -2.43 -3.07 1.02
CA TYR A 35 -2.85 -1.88 0.29
C TYR A 35 -3.74 -0.98 1.14
N ARG A 36 -3.65 0.32 0.93
CA ARG A 36 -4.56 1.30 1.53
C ARG A 36 -5.94 1.19 0.86
N ALA A 37 -7.00 1.56 1.58
CA ALA A 37 -8.37 1.51 1.07
C ALA A 37 -8.57 2.40 -0.18
N ASP A 38 -7.99 3.60 -0.18
CA ASP A 38 -8.00 4.51 -1.33
C ASP A 38 -7.36 3.90 -2.59
N PHE A 39 -6.30 3.12 -2.41
CA PHE A 39 -5.69 2.38 -3.51
C PHE A 39 -6.63 1.29 -4.05
N THR A 40 -7.26 0.50 -3.17
CA THR A 40 -8.18 -0.57 -3.61
C THR A 40 -9.44 -0.02 -4.28
N GLU A 41 -9.97 1.10 -3.80
CA GLU A 41 -11.11 1.79 -4.41
C GLU A 41 -10.77 2.30 -5.81
N LYS A 42 -9.59 2.92 -5.98
CA LYS A 42 -9.13 3.39 -7.29
C LYS A 42 -8.96 2.24 -8.30
N ILE A 43 -8.49 1.08 -7.85
CA ILE A 43 -8.39 -0.12 -8.71
C ILE A 43 -9.78 -0.60 -9.13
N ALA A 44 -10.73 -0.67 -8.20
CA ALA A 44 -12.11 -1.05 -8.50
C ALA A 44 -12.77 -0.09 -9.52
N GLU A 45 -12.57 1.22 -9.35
CA GLU A 45 -13.02 2.24 -10.31
C GLU A 45 -12.37 2.03 -11.69
N SER A 46 -11.06 1.77 -11.72
CA SER A 46 -10.33 1.51 -12.97
C SER A 46 -10.86 0.26 -13.70
N GLU A 47 -11.22 -0.79 -12.97
CA GLU A 47 -11.82 -2.00 -13.55
C GLU A 47 -13.21 -1.73 -14.14
N GLU A 48 -14.01 -0.86 -13.50
CA GLU A 48 -15.30 -0.41 -14.03
C GLU A 48 -15.11 0.42 -15.30
N ASP A 49 -14.15 1.35 -15.31
CA ASP A 49 -13.82 2.18 -16.46
C ASP A 49 -13.41 1.34 -17.67
N ILE A 50 -12.63 0.28 -17.46
CA ILE A 50 -12.27 -0.67 -18.52
C ILE A 50 -13.53 -1.36 -19.07
N LYS A 51 -14.44 -1.83 -18.20
CA LYS A 51 -15.69 -2.50 -18.63
C LYS A 51 -16.62 -1.57 -19.39
N LEU A 52 -16.71 -0.31 -18.96
CA LEU A 52 -17.56 0.71 -19.59
C LEU A 52 -16.90 1.40 -20.79
N GLY A 53 -15.66 1.04 -21.12
CA GLY A 53 -14.93 1.65 -22.23
C GLY A 53 -14.50 3.11 -21.96
N ARG A 54 -14.49 3.56 -20.70
CA ARG A 54 -13.98 4.88 -20.26
C ARG A 54 -12.44 4.92 -20.22
N THR A 55 -11.79 4.30 -21.20
CA THR A 55 -10.33 4.20 -21.27
C THR A 55 -9.82 4.67 -22.63
N VAL A 56 -8.57 5.10 -22.67
CA VAL A 56 -7.88 5.46 -23.92
C VAL A 56 -6.82 4.40 -24.19
N LYS A 57 -6.86 3.78 -25.36
CA LYS A 57 -5.81 2.89 -25.83
C LYS A 57 -4.81 3.71 -26.64
N ILE A 58 -3.56 3.72 -26.20
CA ILE A 58 -2.45 4.40 -26.86
C ILE A 58 -1.59 3.33 -27.54
N SER A 59 -1.29 3.49 -28.83
CA SER A 59 -0.37 2.62 -29.56
C SER A 59 1.08 3.13 -29.45
N LEU A 60 2.05 2.31 -29.84
CA LEU A 60 3.46 2.75 -29.85
C LEU A 60 3.68 3.92 -30.80
N ASP A 61 2.93 3.99 -31.91
CA ASP A 61 3.01 5.08 -32.88
C ASP A 61 2.51 6.42 -32.31
N ASP A 62 1.67 6.40 -31.28
CA ASP A 62 1.16 7.60 -30.60
C ASP A 62 2.16 8.20 -29.59
N LEU A 63 3.18 7.43 -29.17
CA LEU A 63 4.13 7.82 -28.12
C LEU A 63 5.31 8.66 -28.62
N TRP A 64 5.64 8.59 -29.91
CA TRP A 64 6.89 9.13 -30.49
C TRP A 64 6.67 10.20 -31.57
N LYS A 65 5.72 11.11 -31.35
CA LYS A 65 5.48 12.27 -32.24
C LYS A 65 6.38 13.47 -31.92
#